data_AF-A0A1I2JA18-F1
#
_entry.id   AF-A0A1I2JA18-F1
#
_cell.length_a   1.000
_cell.length_b   1.000
_cell.length_c   1.000
_cell.angle_alpha   90.00
_cell.angle_beta   90.00
_cell.angle_gamma   90.00
#
_symmetry.space_group_name_H-M   'P 1'
#
loop_
_entity.id
_entity.type
_entity.pdbx_description
1 polymer ?
#
loop_
_entity_poly.entity_id
_entity_poly.type
_entity_poly.pdbx_seq_one_letter_code
_entity_poly.pdbx_strand_id
1 'polypeptide(L)' 'MLTKELITELKNNGNGDLGYLVDKQQDSGSIAFILENLGFLPKNFNGNFLIDLLKHEHHQIRLLAVKNIGKLGN' A
#
# COMPACT_ATOMS: atom_id res chain seq x y z
N MET A 1 -0.32 -4.77 16.07
CA MET A 1 0.75 -3.78 15.76
C MET A 1 1.10 -3.95 14.30
N LEU A 2 1.28 -2.85 13.57
CA LEU A 2 1.65 -2.89 12.16
C LEU A 2 3.15 -3.21 12.03
N THR A 3 3.51 -4.25 11.28
CA THR A 3 4.90 -4.70 11.11
C THR A 3 5.25 -4.93 9.65
N LYS A 4 6.56 -4.97 9.35
CA LYS A 4 7.05 -5.20 7.97
C LYS A 4 6.76 -6.63 7.50
N GLU A 5 6.78 -7.58 8.43
CA GLU A 5 6.48 -8.99 8.18
C GLU A 5 5.03 -9.15 7.75
N LEU A 6 4.09 -8.51 8.47
CA LEU A 6 2.67 -8.50 8.11
C LEU A 6 2.44 -7.89 6.73
N ILE A 7 3.06 -6.75 6.43
CA ILE A 7 2.95 -6.11 5.12
C ILE A 7 3.49 -7.03 4.01
N THR A 8 4.58 -7.74 4.28
CA THR A 8 5.20 -8.67 3.34
C THR A 8 4.34 -9.90 3.08
N GLU A 9 3.69 -10.44 4.11
CA GLU A 9 2.75 -11.54 3.97
C GLU A 9 1.55 -11.12 3.11
N LEU A 10 0.86 -10.04 3.49
CA LEU A 10 -0.37 -9.61 2.83
C LEU A 10 -0.17 -9.18 1.37
N LYS A 11 0.97 -8.55 1.02
CA LYS A 11 1.23 -8.20 -0.38
C LYS A 11 1.41 -9.43 -1.27
N ASN A 12 1.93 -10.53 -0.71
CA ASN A 12 2.21 -11.76 -1.46
C ASN A 12 0.96 -12.64 -1.64
N ASN A 13 -0.09 -12.43 -0.83
CA ASN A 13 -1.34 -13.18 -0.94
C ASN A 13 -2.12 -12.85 -2.24
N GLY A 14 -1.94 -11.64 -2.81
CA GLY A 14 -2.55 -11.25 -4.09
C GLY A 14 -4.09 -11.15 -4.09
N ASN A 15 -4.73 -11.36 -2.95
CA ASN A 15 -6.19 -11.40 -2.77
C ASN A 15 -6.81 -10.04 -2.38
N GLY A 16 -5.99 -9.00 -2.19
CA GLY A 16 -6.46 -7.66 -1.82
C GLY A 16 -6.48 -7.38 -0.31
N ASP A 17 -6.06 -8.32 0.55
CA ASP A 17 -6.05 -8.12 2.01
C ASP A 17 -5.24 -6.89 2.44
N LEU A 18 -4.17 -6.56 1.70
CA LEU A 18 -3.38 -5.37 1.97
C LEU A 18 -4.16 -4.09 1.71
N GLY A 19 -5.00 -4.05 0.68
CA GLY A 19 -5.89 -2.92 0.42
C GLY A 19 -6.91 -2.75 1.54
N TYR A 20 -7.46 -3.86 2.04
CA TYR A 20 -8.35 -3.85 3.21
C TYR A 20 -7.63 -3.34 4.47
N LEU A 21 -6.38 -3.76 4.70
CA LEU A 21 -5.58 -3.25 5.82
C LEU A 21 -5.40 -1.73 5.73
N VAL A 22 -5.12 -1.20 4.53
CA VAL A 22 -4.96 0.24 4.30
C VAL A 22 -6.26 1.00 4.57
N ASP A 23 -7.40 0.51 4.09
CA ASP A 23 -8.72 1.13 4.31
C ASP A 23 -9.10 1.21 5.81
N LYS A 24 -8.59 0.28 6.63
CA LYS A 24 -8.80 0.30 8.09
C LYS A 24 -7.93 1.30 8.86
N GLN A 25 -6.93 1.91 8.22
CA GLN A 25 -6.09 2.88 8.90
C GLN A 25 -6.76 4.25 8.93
N GLN A 26 -6.87 4.83 10.12
CA GLN A 26 -7.46 6.16 10.34
C GLN A 26 -6.41 7.27 10.23
N ASP A 27 -5.13 6.96 10.47
CA ASP A 27 -4.05 7.94 10.50
C ASP A 27 -3.12 7.81 9.29
N SER A 28 -2.64 8.95 8.81
CA SER A 28 -1.71 9.01 7.69
C SER A 28 -0.36 8.37 7.99
N GLY A 29 0.07 8.28 9.24
CA GLY A 29 1.35 7.68 9.62
C GLY A 29 1.37 6.17 9.36
N SER A 30 0.32 5.47 9.76
CA SER A 30 0.13 4.04 9.51
C SER A 30 0.04 3.75 8.01
N ILE A 31 -0.72 4.54 7.26
CA ILE A 31 -0.79 4.38 5.79
C ILE A 31 0.60 4.61 5.16
N ALA A 32 1.31 5.66 5.56
CA ALA A 32 2.66 5.93 5.05
C ALA A 32 3.62 4.77 5.36
N PHE A 33 3.59 4.24 6.58
CA PHE A 33 4.40 3.10 6.97
C PHE A 33 4.13 1.87 6.10
N ILE A 34 2.86 1.57 5.78
CA ILE A 34 2.51 0.49 4.85
C ILE A 34 3.17 0.72 3.49
N LEU A 35 2.93 1.90 2.90
CA LEU A 35 3.37 2.22 1.55
C LEU A 35 4.89 2.28 1.40
N GLU A 36 5.60 2.72 2.43
CA GLU A 36 7.07 2.76 2.49
C GLU A 36 7.68 1.36 2.54
N ASN A 37 6.99 0.40 3.16
CA ASN A 37 7.47 -0.97 3.37
C ASN A 37 6.92 -1.99 2.35
N LEU A 38 6.27 -1.54 1.26
CA LEU A 38 5.81 -2.43 0.19
C LEU A 38 6.95 -3.13 -0.56
N GLY A 39 8.13 -2.51 -0.66
CA GLY A 39 9.29 -3.09 -1.37
C GLY A 39 8.97 -3.44 -2.84
N PHE A 40 9.47 -4.59 -3.29
CA PHE A 40 9.11 -5.21 -4.58
C PHE A 40 7.68 -5.78 -4.53
N LEU A 41 6.91 -5.57 -5.60
CA LEU A 41 5.53 -6.04 -5.71
C LEU A 41 5.48 -7.32 -6.55
N PRO A 42 4.80 -8.39 -6.08
CA PRO A 42 4.63 -9.60 -6.88
C PRO A 42 3.77 -9.35 -8.12
N LYS A 43 3.93 -10.17 -9.17
CA LYS A 43 3.21 -10.01 -10.45
C LYS A 43 1.68 -9.99 -10.31
N ASN A 44 1.16 -10.71 -9.33
CA ASN A 44 -0.27 -10.80 -9.02
C ASN A 44 -0.71 -9.81 -7.91
N PHE A 45 0.09 -8.79 -7.61
CA PHE A 45 -0.24 -7.80 -6.59
C PHE A 45 -1.51 -7.03 -6.96
N ASN A 46 -2.49 -7.01 -6.04
CA ASN A 46 -3.69 -6.19 -6.20
C ASN A 46 -3.41 -4.75 -5.73
N GLY A 47 -3.03 -3.89 -6.69
CA GLY A 47 -2.69 -2.49 -6.46
C GLY A 47 -3.85 -1.50 -6.55
N ASN A 48 -5.10 -1.95 -6.67
CA ASN A 48 -6.24 -1.05 -6.96
C ASN A 48 -6.42 0.05 -5.91
N PHE A 49 -6.19 -0.27 -4.62
CA PHE A 49 -6.29 0.70 -3.51
C PHE A 49 -5.33 1.89 -3.67
N LEU A 50 -4.23 1.75 -4.41
CA LEU A 50 -3.28 2.84 -4.64
C LEU A 50 -3.91 3.98 -5.43
N ILE A 51 -4.91 3.69 -6.27
CA ILE A 51 -5.61 4.71 -7.07
C ILE A 51 -6.46 5.61 -6.17
N ASP A 52 -7.13 5.04 -5.17
CA ASP A 52 -7.95 5.79 -4.23
C ASP A 52 -7.10 6.74 -3.37
N LEU A 53 -5.88 6.30 -3.02
CA LEU A 53 -4.91 7.09 -2.26
C LEU A 53 -4.40 8.33 -3.01
N LEU A 54 -4.60 8.42 -4.34
CA LEU A 54 -4.27 9.64 -5.10
C LEU A 54 -5.15 10.83 -4.69
N LYS A 55 -6.30 10.58 -4.08
CA LYS A 55 -7.24 11.61 -3.58
C LYS A 55 -7.11 11.87 -2.09
N HIS A 56 -6.16 11.21 -1.42
CA HIS A 56 -5.96 11.35 0.03
C HIS A 56 -5.57 12.80 0.39
N GLU A 57 -6.07 13.33 1.51
CA GLU A 57 -5.83 14.71 1.96
C GLU A 57 -4.34 15.00 2.21
N HIS A 58 -3.64 14.04 2.81
CA HIS A 58 -2.22 14.14 3.15
C HIS A 58 -1.32 13.96 1.93
N HIS A 59 -0.51 14.97 1.59
CA HIS A 59 0.31 14.98 0.37
C HIS A 59 1.34 13.83 0.30
N GLN A 60 1.88 13.41 1.44
CA GLN A 60 2.87 12.32 1.48
C GLN A 60 2.24 10.99 1.06
N ILE A 61 0.97 10.76 1.40
CA ILE A 61 0.24 9.56 0.98
C ILE A 61 0.05 9.55 -0.53
N ARG A 62 -0.34 10.69 -1.12
CA ARG A 62 -0.44 10.82 -2.58
C ARG A 62 0.90 10.54 -3.27
N LEU A 63 2.00 11.09 -2.73
CA LEU A 63 3.34 10.85 -3.26
C LEU A 63 3.74 9.37 -3.20
N LEU A 64 3.52 8.71 -2.05
CA LEU A 64 3.82 7.30 -1.86
C LEU A 64 2.94 6.39 -2.73
N ALA A 65 1.67 6.76 -2.94
CA ALA A 65 0.77 6.06 -3.84
C ALA A 65 1.31 6.06 -5.28
N VAL A 66 1.66 7.24 -5.82
CA VAL A 66 2.27 7.36 -7.16
C VAL A 66 3.55 6.53 -7.28
N LYS A 67 4.44 6.59 -6.28
CA LYS A 67 5.67 5.80 -6.26
C LYS A 67 5.40 4.30 -6.35
N ASN A 68 4.38 3.81 -5.64
CA ASN A 68 4.04 2.38 -5.64
C ASN A 68 3.25 1.96 -6.89
N ILE A 69 2.46 2.84 -7.49
CA ILE A 69 1.85 2.60 -8.81
C ILE A 69 2.93 2.39 -9.86
N GLY A 70 3.99 3.20 -9.84
CA GLY A 70 5.14 3.04 -10.75
C GLY A 70 5.90 1.71 -10.60
N LYS A 71 5.62 0.92 -9.56
CA LYS A 71 6.17 -0.43 -9.37
C LYS A 71 5.28 -1.52 -9.97
N LEU A 72 4.00 -1.22 -10.27
CA LEU A 72 3.08 -2.19 -10.85
C LEU A 72 3.56 -2.57 -12.25
N GLY A 73 3.64 -3.86 -12.53
CA GLY A 73 4.05 -4.37 -13.84
C GLY A 73 5.56 -4.38 -14.12
N ASN A 74 6.40 -4.04 -13.13
CA ASN A 74 7.86 -4.27 -13.19
C ASN A 74 8.25 -5.69 -12.74
#